data_AF-A0A7X8KP35-F1
#
_entry.id   AF-A0A7X8KP35-F1
#
_cell.length_a   1.000
_cell.length_b   1.000
_cell.length_c   1.000
_cell.angle_alpha   90.00
_cell.angle_beta   90.00
_cell.angle_gamma   90.00
#
_symmetry.space_group_name_H-M   'P 1'
#
loop_
_entity.id
_entity.type
_entity.pdbx_description
1 polymer ?
#
loop_
_entity_poly.entity_id
_entity_poly.type
_entity_poly.pdbx_seq_one_letter_code
_entity_poly.pdbx_strand_id
1 'polypeptide(L)'
;MNDVEKSIALYTAMAERCEKNGLSNRQAAVYREMIDFMKDCETVEAMSAKIKNSKYYTAPAVALMLDRLDAHKKAAEEEEMPEIAEVYRKKMEEIKADVAAMYVTGYEVTARNYKAKYMSTLDAFGRIYRAYMAFVNAVTTDKTEKESALKDMREAMNNLILPSDDFLTLARLPKFRKLIAATDVGYGRFVQAVPKILNGEMGLSDEAHREEQIAEAEWKEVSQNKAQILEMGKENLQRIRRAKVTVIAPENANGQYRYVDEEVH
;
A
#
# COMPACT_ATOMS: atom_id res chain seq x y z
N MET A 1 -34.17 -28.08 -26.28
CA MET A 1 -32.81 -27.54 -26.29
C MET A 1 -31.85 -28.68 -26.65
N ASN A 2 -31.31 -28.67 -27.86
CA ASN A 2 -30.32 -29.65 -28.31
C ASN A 2 -28.97 -29.42 -27.61
N ASP A 3 -28.02 -30.34 -27.74
CA ASP A 3 -26.77 -30.27 -26.98
C ASP A 3 -25.81 -29.17 -27.48
N VAL A 4 -25.96 -28.71 -28.72
CA VAL A 4 -25.24 -27.54 -29.26
C VAL A 4 -25.78 -26.25 -28.62
N GLU A 5 -27.11 -26.10 -28.52
CA GLU A 5 -27.77 -24.97 -27.84
C GLU A 5 -27.39 -24.91 -26.35
N LYS A 6 -27.27 -26.06 -25.66
CA LYS A 6 -26.76 -26.13 -24.29
C LYS A 6 -25.32 -25.62 -24.19
N SER A 7 -24.48 -25.99 -25.16
CA SER A 7 -23.08 -25.55 -25.20
C SER A 7 -23.00 -24.03 -25.44
N ILE A 8 -23.78 -23.49 -26.37
CA ILE A 8 -23.87 -22.04 -26.62
C ILE A 8 -24.34 -21.30 -25.38
N ALA A 9 -25.35 -21.81 -24.68
CA ALA A 9 -25.84 -21.22 -23.44
C ALA A 9 -24.75 -21.19 -22.34
N LEU A 10 -23.97 -22.27 -22.21
CA LEU A 10 -22.84 -22.32 -21.28
C LEU A 10 -21.78 -21.26 -21.61
N TYR A 11 -21.32 -21.20 -22.86
CA TYR A 11 -20.31 -20.20 -23.26
C TYR A 11 -20.83 -18.77 -23.13
N THR A 12 -22.13 -18.54 -23.36
CA THR A 12 -22.78 -17.24 -23.14
C THR A 12 -22.69 -16.84 -21.67
N ALA A 13 -23.12 -17.73 -20.77
CA ALA A 13 -23.07 -17.48 -19.33
C ALA A 13 -21.62 -17.27 -18.84
N MET A 14 -20.65 -18.00 -19.40
CA MET A 14 -19.23 -17.81 -19.09
C MET A 14 -18.72 -16.44 -19.56
N ALA A 15 -19.09 -16.01 -20.77
CA ALA A 15 -18.73 -14.69 -21.31
C ALA A 15 -19.30 -13.57 -20.44
N GLU A 16 -20.59 -13.62 -20.12
CA GLU A 16 -21.27 -12.62 -19.27
C GLU A 16 -20.65 -12.55 -17.87
N ARG A 17 -20.29 -13.70 -17.29
CA ARG A 17 -19.59 -13.73 -16.00
C ARG A 17 -18.22 -13.06 -16.08
N CYS A 18 -17.48 -13.28 -17.16
CA CYS A 18 -16.18 -12.66 -17.39
C CYS A 18 -16.31 -11.15 -17.60
N GLU A 19 -17.30 -10.69 -18.38
CA GLU A 19 -17.60 -9.27 -18.58
C GLU A 19 -17.96 -8.59 -17.26
N LYS A 20 -18.80 -9.23 -16.44
CA LYS A 20 -19.22 -8.72 -15.14
C LYS A 20 -18.06 -8.58 -14.14
N ASN A 21 -17.03 -9.42 -14.23
CA ASN A 21 -15.91 -9.38 -13.29
C ASN A 21 -14.87 -8.28 -13.61
N GLY A 22 -14.86 -7.75 -14.85
CA GLY A 22 -13.95 -6.67 -15.29
C GLY A 22 -12.46 -7.03 -15.36
N LEU A 23 -12.08 -8.25 -14.98
CA LEU A 23 -10.70 -8.75 -14.91
C LEU A 23 -10.39 -9.78 -16.00
N SER A 24 -11.40 -10.33 -16.67
CA SER A 24 -11.30 -11.45 -17.62
C SER A 24 -11.74 -11.09 -19.05
N ASN A 25 -11.31 -9.93 -19.53
CA ASN A 25 -11.78 -9.36 -20.81
C ASN A 25 -11.39 -10.22 -22.02
N ARG A 26 -10.21 -10.86 -22.02
CA ARG A 26 -9.81 -11.73 -23.13
C ARG A 26 -10.61 -13.01 -23.15
N GLN A 27 -10.87 -13.60 -21.98
CA GLN A 27 -11.72 -14.78 -21.88
C GLN A 27 -13.14 -14.49 -22.36
N ALA A 28 -13.71 -13.35 -21.97
CA ALA A 28 -15.01 -12.92 -22.48
C ALA A 28 -15.04 -12.87 -24.01
N ALA A 29 -14.07 -12.19 -24.63
CA ALA A 29 -13.97 -12.07 -26.07
C ALA A 29 -13.85 -13.44 -26.76
N VAL A 30 -12.98 -14.33 -26.25
CA VAL A 30 -12.83 -15.68 -26.81
C VAL A 30 -14.12 -16.49 -26.69
N TYR A 31 -14.84 -16.43 -25.57
CA TYR A 31 -16.11 -17.14 -25.42
C TYR A 31 -17.18 -16.60 -26.38
N ARG A 32 -17.22 -15.28 -26.63
CA ARG A 32 -18.10 -14.69 -27.66
C ARG A 32 -17.75 -15.19 -29.06
N GLU A 33 -16.47 -15.18 -29.42
CA GLU A 33 -16.01 -15.71 -30.71
C GLU A 33 -16.33 -17.22 -30.87
N MET A 34 -16.21 -18.00 -29.79
CA MET A 34 -16.55 -19.42 -29.81
C MET A 34 -18.04 -19.66 -30.02
N ILE A 35 -18.92 -18.86 -29.40
CA ILE A 35 -20.37 -18.93 -29.64
C ILE A 35 -20.67 -18.76 -31.13
N ASP A 36 -20.08 -17.73 -31.75
CA ASP A 36 -20.22 -17.50 -33.19
C ASP A 36 -19.63 -18.62 -34.03
N PHE A 37 -18.55 -19.25 -33.58
CA PHE A 37 -17.93 -20.36 -34.27
C PHE A 37 -18.75 -21.67 -34.21
N MET A 38 -19.52 -21.86 -33.15
CA MET A 38 -20.30 -23.09 -32.91
C MET A 38 -21.73 -23.03 -33.47
N LYS A 39 -22.30 -21.83 -33.69
CA LYS A 39 -23.74 -21.65 -34.00
C LYS A 39 -24.26 -22.38 -35.24
N ASP A 40 -23.39 -22.65 -36.20
CA ASP A 40 -23.74 -23.34 -37.46
C ASP A 40 -23.53 -24.87 -37.40
N CYS A 41 -23.21 -25.43 -36.23
CA CYS A 41 -23.00 -26.88 -36.09
C CYS A 41 -24.30 -27.60 -35.78
N GLU A 42 -24.62 -28.65 -36.54
CA GLU A 42 -25.82 -29.46 -36.33
C GLU A 42 -25.68 -30.46 -35.18
N THR A 43 -24.45 -30.94 -34.90
CA THR A 43 -24.16 -31.93 -33.85
C THR A 43 -22.97 -31.54 -32.97
N VAL A 44 -22.91 -32.12 -31.77
CA VAL A 44 -21.82 -31.89 -30.82
C VAL A 44 -20.51 -32.50 -31.32
N GLU A 45 -20.57 -33.61 -32.05
CA GLU A 45 -19.40 -34.26 -32.65
C GLU A 45 -18.77 -33.36 -33.72
N ALA A 46 -19.61 -32.79 -34.59
CA ALA A 46 -19.17 -31.83 -35.60
C ALA A 46 -18.57 -30.58 -34.95
N MET A 47 -19.24 -30.04 -33.92
CA MET A 47 -18.74 -28.90 -33.13
C MET A 47 -17.38 -29.19 -32.49
N SER A 48 -17.23 -30.33 -31.82
CA SER A 48 -16.00 -30.75 -31.13
C SER A 48 -14.84 -30.93 -32.12
N ALA A 49 -15.08 -31.59 -33.25
CA ALA A 49 -14.10 -31.74 -34.32
C ALA A 49 -13.69 -30.39 -34.90
N LYS A 50 -14.65 -29.49 -35.14
CA LYS A 50 -14.42 -28.13 -35.65
C LYS A 50 -13.55 -27.31 -34.69
N ILE A 51 -13.82 -27.37 -33.38
CA ILE A 51 -13.02 -26.67 -32.35
C ILE A 51 -11.60 -27.22 -32.31
N LYS A 52 -11.44 -28.55 -32.22
CA LYS A 52 -10.13 -29.22 -32.14
C LYS A 52 -9.20 -28.86 -33.30
N ASN A 53 -9.76 -28.66 -34.49
CA ASN A 53 -9.03 -28.33 -35.70
C ASN A 53 -8.92 -26.81 -35.94
N SER A 54 -9.15 -25.98 -34.92
CA SER A 54 -9.14 -24.53 -35.03
C SER A 54 -8.28 -23.86 -33.95
N LYS A 55 -8.01 -22.57 -34.12
CA LYS A 55 -7.38 -21.73 -33.08
C LYS A 55 -8.14 -21.72 -31.75
N TYR A 56 -9.44 -22.04 -31.77
CA TYR A 56 -10.30 -22.02 -30.58
C TYR A 56 -10.09 -23.21 -29.64
N TYR A 57 -9.30 -24.21 -30.04
CA TYR A 57 -8.97 -25.32 -29.16
C TYR A 57 -8.18 -24.88 -27.92
N THR A 58 -7.17 -24.04 -28.10
CA THR A 58 -6.30 -23.53 -27.02
C THR A 58 -6.64 -22.10 -26.59
N ALA A 59 -7.41 -21.35 -27.40
CA ALA A 59 -7.71 -19.94 -27.12
C ALA A 59 -8.28 -19.67 -25.72
N PRO A 60 -9.21 -20.48 -25.15
CA PRO A 60 -9.71 -20.23 -23.80
C PRO A 60 -8.62 -20.31 -22.73
N ALA A 61 -7.74 -21.30 -22.83
CA ALA A 61 -6.65 -21.48 -21.88
C ALA A 61 -5.62 -20.35 -21.98
N VAL A 62 -5.29 -19.93 -23.21
CA VAL A 62 -4.39 -18.79 -23.47
C VAL A 62 -4.99 -17.50 -22.90
N ALA A 63 -6.27 -17.24 -23.15
CA ALA A 63 -6.95 -16.05 -22.65
C ALA A 63 -6.98 -16.01 -21.13
N LEU A 64 -7.28 -17.14 -20.48
CA LEU A 64 -7.23 -17.27 -19.01
C LEU A 64 -5.83 -16.94 -18.47
N MET A 65 -4.79 -17.50 -19.09
CA MET A 65 -3.42 -17.26 -18.67
C MET A 65 -3.02 -15.79 -18.80
N LEU A 66 -3.36 -15.15 -19.93
CA LEU A 66 -3.05 -13.73 -20.17
C LEU A 66 -3.80 -12.80 -19.23
N ASP A 67 -5.08 -13.07 -18.96
CA ASP A 67 -5.86 -12.27 -17.99
C ASP A 67 -5.30 -12.42 -16.57
N ARG A 68 -4.90 -13.64 -16.17
CA ARG A 68 -4.25 -13.88 -14.88
C ARG A 68 -2.91 -13.14 -14.76
N LEU A 69 -2.07 -13.19 -15.79
CA LEU A 69 -0.79 -12.49 -15.80
C LEU A 69 -0.99 -10.97 -15.76
N ASP A 70 -1.97 -10.43 -16.47
CA ASP A 70 -2.28 -8.99 -16.43
C ASP A 70 -2.76 -8.55 -15.04
N ALA A 71 -3.58 -9.37 -14.36
CA ALA A 71 -3.98 -9.11 -12.98
C ALA A 71 -2.77 -9.09 -12.02
N HIS A 72 -1.86 -10.06 -12.16
CA HIS A 72 -0.64 -10.08 -11.35
C HIS A 72 0.31 -8.91 -11.66
N LYS A 73 0.39 -8.49 -12.92
CA LYS A 73 1.15 -7.31 -13.35
C LYS A 73 0.60 -6.04 -12.70
N LYS A 74 -0.71 -5.80 -12.80
CA LYS A 74 -1.38 -4.64 -12.19
C LYS A 74 -1.19 -4.61 -10.68
N ALA A 75 -1.34 -5.74 -10.00
CA ALA A 75 -1.09 -5.83 -8.57
C ALA A 75 0.36 -5.47 -8.21
N ALA A 76 1.34 -5.86 -9.03
CA ALA A 76 2.74 -5.49 -8.81
C ALA A 76 2.99 -3.98 -9.08
N GLU A 77 2.31 -3.39 -10.07
CA GLU A 77 2.36 -1.95 -10.36
C GLU A 77 1.75 -1.13 -9.22
N GLU A 78 0.59 -1.53 -8.71
CA GLU A 78 -0.08 -0.92 -7.55
C GLU A 78 0.77 -0.98 -6.27
N GLU A 79 1.53 -2.07 -6.12
CA GLU A 79 2.48 -2.27 -5.02
C GLU A 79 3.84 -1.60 -5.27
N GLU A 80 4.02 -0.81 -6.33
CA GLU A 80 5.27 -0.13 -6.66
C GLU A 80 6.46 -1.11 -6.83
N MET A 81 6.23 -2.30 -7.41
CA MET A 81 7.24 -3.35 -7.64
C MET A 81 7.52 -3.58 -9.14
N PRO A 82 8.21 -2.66 -9.84
CA PRO A 82 8.36 -2.68 -11.29
C PRO A 82 9.07 -3.92 -11.84
N GLU A 83 10.05 -4.50 -11.14
CA GLU A 83 10.76 -5.70 -11.60
C GLU A 83 9.84 -6.92 -11.67
N ILE A 84 8.86 -7.01 -10.75
CA ILE A 84 7.87 -8.10 -10.75
C ILE A 84 6.85 -7.88 -11.87
N ALA A 85 6.38 -6.64 -12.07
CA ALA A 85 5.50 -6.29 -13.18
C ALA A 85 6.15 -6.65 -14.53
N GLU A 86 7.45 -6.37 -14.67
CA GLU A 86 8.21 -6.67 -15.88
C GLU A 86 8.32 -8.18 -16.15
N VAL A 87 8.46 -9.01 -15.11
CA VAL A 87 8.44 -10.48 -15.27
C VAL A 87 7.12 -10.95 -15.89
N TYR A 88 5.98 -10.47 -15.39
CA TYR A 88 4.67 -10.85 -15.93
C TYR A 88 4.44 -10.28 -17.34
N ARG A 89 4.88 -9.03 -17.59
CA ARG A 89 4.80 -8.42 -18.92
C ARG A 89 5.56 -9.23 -19.96
N LYS A 90 6.83 -9.58 -19.67
CA LYS A 90 7.65 -10.44 -20.56
C LYS A 90 6.95 -11.76 -20.83
N LYS A 91 6.41 -12.40 -19.78
CA LYS A 91 5.70 -13.67 -19.95
C LYS A 91 4.47 -13.58 -20.85
N MET A 92 3.72 -12.48 -20.76
CA MET A 92 2.58 -12.24 -21.65
C MET A 92 3.03 -12.08 -23.11
N GLU A 93 4.14 -11.39 -23.37
CA GLU A 93 4.66 -11.23 -24.73
C GLU A 93 5.20 -12.56 -25.30
N GLU A 94 5.84 -13.39 -24.48
CA GLU A 94 6.24 -14.75 -24.88
C GLU A 94 5.03 -15.59 -25.32
N ILE A 95 3.94 -15.57 -24.54
CA ILE A 95 2.72 -16.34 -24.85
C ILE A 95 2.03 -15.82 -26.13
N LYS A 96 2.06 -14.51 -26.36
CA LYS A 96 1.52 -13.91 -27.59
C LYS A 96 2.34 -14.28 -28.83
N ALA A 97 3.64 -14.44 -28.67
CA ALA A 97 4.54 -14.85 -29.76
C ALA A 97 4.45 -16.36 -30.03
N ASP A 98 4.36 -17.18 -28.98
CA ASP A 98 4.21 -18.63 -29.05
C ASP A 98 3.28 -19.14 -27.94
N VAL A 99 2.14 -19.70 -28.34
CA VAL A 99 1.14 -20.27 -27.41
C VAL A 99 1.75 -21.37 -26.53
N ALA A 100 2.73 -22.14 -27.02
CA ALA A 100 3.37 -23.18 -26.23
C ALA A 100 4.12 -22.62 -25.01
N ALA A 101 4.54 -21.34 -25.07
CA ALA A 101 5.19 -20.66 -23.95
C ALA A 101 4.29 -20.58 -22.71
N MET A 102 2.96 -20.75 -22.81
CA MET A 102 2.09 -20.76 -21.63
C MET A 102 2.39 -21.90 -20.66
N TYR A 103 3.01 -22.98 -21.14
CA TYR A 103 3.41 -24.13 -20.33
C TYR A 103 4.84 -24.01 -19.76
N VAL A 104 5.61 -23.01 -20.21
CA VAL A 104 6.98 -22.79 -19.73
C VAL A 104 6.94 -22.09 -18.38
N THR A 105 7.46 -22.77 -17.37
CA THR A 105 7.50 -22.32 -15.96
C THR A 105 8.83 -21.66 -15.61
N GLY A 106 8.93 -21.05 -14.42
CA GLY A 106 10.17 -20.48 -13.88
C GLY A 106 10.12 -18.96 -13.72
N TYR A 107 9.24 -18.29 -14.46
CA TYR A 107 8.95 -16.88 -14.25
C TYR A 107 8.33 -16.64 -12.86
N GLU A 108 7.59 -17.60 -12.31
CA GLU A 108 7.01 -17.54 -10.97
C GLU A 108 8.07 -17.56 -9.88
N VAL A 109 9.13 -18.36 -10.07
CA VAL A 109 10.28 -18.39 -9.16
C VAL A 109 11.01 -17.06 -9.20
N THR A 110 11.20 -16.50 -10.40
CA THR A 110 11.80 -15.18 -10.60
C THR A 110 11.00 -14.08 -9.88
N ALA A 111 9.68 -14.02 -10.09
CA ALA A 111 8.79 -13.08 -9.41
C ALA A 111 8.83 -13.25 -7.87
N ARG A 112 8.85 -14.50 -7.38
CA ARG A 112 8.95 -14.81 -5.95
C ARG A 112 10.28 -14.32 -5.36
N ASN A 113 11.39 -14.52 -6.06
CA ASN A 113 12.71 -14.06 -5.61
C ASN A 113 12.79 -12.54 -5.53
N TYR A 114 12.22 -11.82 -6.50
CA TYR A 114 12.09 -10.37 -6.40
C TYR A 114 11.24 -9.97 -5.19
N LYS A 115 10.08 -10.60 -4.99
CA LYS A 115 9.22 -10.31 -3.83
C LYS A 115 9.95 -10.53 -2.50
N ALA A 116 10.74 -11.59 -2.38
CA ALA A 116 11.55 -11.84 -1.19
C ALA A 116 12.56 -10.71 -0.92
N LYS A 117 13.23 -10.20 -1.97
CA LYS A 117 14.15 -9.06 -1.86
C LYS A 117 13.45 -7.78 -1.42
N TYR A 118 12.26 -7.50 -1.97
CA TYR A 118 11.43 -6.38 -1.52
C TYR A 118 11.07 -6.49 -0.04
N MET A 119 10.58 -7.66 0.39
CA MET A 119 10.23 -7.88 1.80
C MET A 119 11.43 -7.74 2.73
N SER A 120 12.60 -8.26 2.33
CA SER A 120 13.85 -8.09 3.07
C SER A 120 14.23 -6.61 3.20
N THR A 121 14.09 -5.85 2.13
CA THR A 121 14.42 -4.41 2.12
C THR A 121 13.45 -3.60 2.99
N LEU A 122 12.16 -3.94 2.99
CA LEU A 122 11.17 -3.31 3.87
C LEU A 122 11.46 -3.60 5.35
N ASP A 123 11.78 -4.85 5.71
CA ASP A 123 12.16 -5.22 7.09
C ASP A 123 13.45 -4.51 7.52
N ALA A 124 14.47 -4.50 6.64
CA ALA A 124 15.72 -3.80 6.86
C ALA A 124 15.50 -2.29 7.11
N PHE A 125 14.67 -1.63 6.30
CA PHE A 125 14.34 -0.22 6.49
C PHE A 125 13.65 0.04 7.84
N GLY A 126 12.73 -0.83 8.26
CA GLY A 126 12.12 -0.77 9.59
C GLY A 126 13.10 -1.02 10.73
N ARG A 127 14.11 -1.87 10.53
CA ARG A 127 15.21 -2.08 11.51
C ARG A 127 16.11 -0.87 11.62
N ILE A 128 16.43 -0.21 10.50
CA ILE A 128 17.19 1.06 10.51
C ILE A 128 16.47 2.09 11.38
N TYR A 129 15.14 2.24 11.22
CA TYR A 129 14.36 3.16 12.06
C TYR A 129 14.38 2.77 13.54
N ARG A 130 14.21 1.48 13.87
CA ARG A 130 14.28 1.00 15.26
C ARG A 130 15.65 1.25 15.89
N ALA A 131 16.72 0.96 15.15
CA ALA A 131 18.08 1.21 15.58
C ALA A 131 18.36 2.71 15.76
N TYR A 132 17.85 3.56 14.86
CA TYR A 132 17.89 5.00 15.03
C TYR A 132 17.19 5.44 16.32
N MET A 133 15.97 4.94 16.59
CA MET A 133 15.25 5.26 17.81
C MET A 133 16.00 4.80 19.07
N ALA A 134 16.64 3.63 19.05
CA ALA A 134 17.47 3.17 20.16
C ALA A 134 18.69 4.10 20.35
N PHE A 135 19.35 4.51 19.25
CA PHE A 135 20.52 5.39 19.30
C PHE A 135 20.20 6.77 19.90
N VAL A 136 19.12 7.42 19.44
CA VAL A 136 18.76 8.78 19.89
C VAL A 136 18.20 8.80 21.31
N ASN A 137 17.50 7.74 21.74
CA ASN A 137 16.92 7.67 23.09
C ASN A 137 17.86 7.06 24.13
N ALA A 138 18.96 6.42 23.72
CA ALA A 138 19.95 5.90 24.65
C ALA A 138 20.60 7.04 25.45
N VAL A 139 20.73 6.83 26.76
CA VAL A 139 21.33 7.81 27.66
C VAL A 139 22.77 8.09 27.21
N THR A 140 23.22 9.34 27.26
CA THR A 140 24.54 9.78 26.78
C THR A 140 25.72 8.99 27.37
N THR A 141 25.55 8.46 28.58
CA THR A 141 26.55 7.67 29.28
C THR A 141 26.55 6.18 28.89
N ASP A 142 25.48 5.68 28.26
CA ASP A 142 25.38 4.28 27.83
C ASP A 142 25.98 4.09 26.44
N LYS A 143 27.31 3.99 26.40
CA LYS A 143 28.07 3.75 25.17
C LYS A 143 27.73 2.39 24.55
N THR A 144 27.43 1.39 25.36
CA THR A 144 27.17 0.02 24.91
C THR A 144 25.88 -0.04 24.09
N GLU A 145 24.80 0.58 24.57
CA GLU A 145 23.53 0.62 23.86
C GLU A 145 23.64 1.39 22.54
N LYS A 146 24.33 2.54 22.55
CA LYS A 146 24.57 3.33 21.32
C LYS A 146 25.44 2.59 20.30
N GLU A 147 26.50 1.91 20.73
CA GLU A 147 27.34 1.10 19.86
C GLU A 147 26.57 -0.09 19.28
N SER A 148 25.71 -0.74 20.08
CA SER A 148 24.82 -1.81 19.61
C SER A 148 23.84 -1.30 18.56
N ALA A 149 23.18 -0.17 18.83
CA ALA A 149 22.25 0.46 17.88
C ALA A 149 22.95 0.86 16.56
N LEU A 150 24.17 1.40 16.64
CA LEU A 150 24.96 1.73 15.46
C LEU A 150 25.32 0.48 14.65
N LYS A 151 25.68 -0.62 15.31
CA LYS A 151 25.97 -1.90 14.67
C LYS A 151 24.72 -2.44 13.96
N ASP A 152 23.59 -2.47 14.64
CA ASP A 152 22.31 -2.94 14.07
C ASP A 152 21.89 -2.09 12.87
N MET A 153 22.09 -0.78 12.93
CA MET A 153 21.84 0.12 11.81
C MET A 153 22.72 -0.22 10.61
N ARG A 154 24.02 -0.43 10.81
CA ARG A 154 24.96 -0.84 9.75
C ARG A 154 24.60 -2.18 9.13
N GLU A 155 24.25 -3.16 9.96
CA GLU A 155 23.84 -4.49 9.48
C GLU A 155 22.53 -4.42 8.67
N ALA A 156 21.58 -3.60 9.10
CA ALA A 156 20.34 -3.41 8.36
C ALA A 156 20.56 -2.68 7.02
N MET A 157 21.46 -1.70 6.96
CA MET A 157 21.84 -1.02 5.69
C MET A 157 22.35 -2.00 4.63
N ASN A 158 23.11 -3.03 5.02
CA ASN A 158 23.62 -4.04 4.07
C ASN A 158 22.53 -4.94 3.47
N ASN A 159 21.32 -4.90 4.03
CA ASN A 159 20.17 -5.69 3.56
C ASN A 159 19.18 -4.89 2.71
N LEU A 160 19.54 -3.65 2.35
CA LEU A 160 18.80 -2.87 1.36
C LEU A 160 19.19 -3.35 -0.04
N ILE A 161 18.20 -3.80 -0.82
CA ILE A 161 18.48 -4.45 -2.12
C ILE A 161 17.53 -3.93 -3.20
N LEU A 162 16.22 -3.91 -2.94
CA LEU A 162 15.21 -3.49 -3.92
C LEU A 162 14.11 -2.64 -3.27
N PRO A 163 13.65 -1.58 -3.94
CA PRO A 163 14.00 -1.15 -5.31
C PRO A 163 15.37 -0.47 -5.44
N SER A 164 16.05 -0.19 -4.33
CA SER A 164 17.38 0.39 -4.29
C SER A 164 18.14 -0.15 -3.08
N ASP A 165 19.47 -0.15 -3.15
CA ASP A 165 20.36 -0.33 -2.01
C ASP A 165 20.66 0.99 -1.27
N ASP A 166 20.36 2.13 -1.90
CA ASP A 166 20.53 3.45 -1.30
C ASP A 166 19.35 3.84 -0.39
N PHE A 167 19.65 4.00 0.90
CA PHE A 167 18.69 4.42 1.93
C PHE A 167 17.97 5.72 1.58
N LEU A 168 18.67 6.73 1.07
CA LEU A 168 18.07 8.04 0.78
C LEU A 168 17.07 7.97 -0.38
N THR A 169 17.37 7.14 -1.37
CA THR A 169 16.45 6.82 -2.46
C THR A 169 15.21 6.12 -1.92
N LEU A 170 15.38 5.07 -1.10
CA LEU A 170 14.26 4.35 -0.50
C LEU A 170 13.39 5.27 0.37
N ALA A 171 14.01 6.14 1.18
CA ALA A 171 13.31 7.04 2.08
C ALA A 171 12.39 8.05 1.39
N ARG A 172 12.60 8.32 0.10
CA ARG A 172 11.74 9.20 -0.72
C ARG A 172 10.53 8.49 -1.30
N LEU A 173 10.51 7.15 -1.29
CA LEU A 173 9.43 6.37 -1.85
C LEU A 173 8.23 6.34 -0.88
N PRO A 174 7.00 6.58 -1.37
CA PRO A 174 5.80 6.58 -0.53
C PRO A 174 5.62 5.31 0.29
N LYS A 175 5.93 4.14 -0.27
CA LYS A 175 5.84 2.86 0.44
C LYS A 175 6.71 2.80 1.69
N PHE A 176 7.95 3.29 1.63
CA PHE A 176 8.87 3.27 2.76
C PHE A 176 8.52 4.34 3.79
N ARG A 177 8.04 5.52 3.35
CA ARG A 177 7.52 6.55 4.25
C ARG A 177 6.36 6.05 5.12
N LYS A 178 5.45 5.25 4.54
CA LYS A 178 4.28 4.68 5.23
C LYS A 178 4.65 3.64 6.29
N LEU A 179 5.83 3.01 6.20
CA LEU A 179 6.29 2.05 7.22
C LEU A 179 6.58 2.72 8.56
N ILE A 180 6.94 4.00 8.54
CA ILE A 180 7.41 4.71 9.72
C ILE A 180 6.28 5.56 10.30
N ALA A 181 5.80 5.16 11.48
CA ALA A 181 4.79 5.88 12.24
C ALA A 181 5.39 7.12 12.94
N ALA A 182 5.81 8.10 12.14
CA ALA A 182 6.33 9.39 12.58
C ALA A 182 5.62 10.54 11.85
N THR A 183 5.63 11.73 12.45
CA THR A 183 5.26 12.98 11.76
C THR A 183 6.24 13.26 10.62
N ASP A 184 5.88 14.11 9.66
CA ASP A 184 6.78 14.45 8.55
C ASP A 184 8.09 15.11 9.04
N VAL A 185 8.01 15.89 10.11
CA VAL A 185 9.18 16.47 10.78
C VAL A 185 10.05 15.38 11.39
N GLY A 186 9.46 14.44 12.14
CA GLY A 186 10.19 13.34 12.77
C GLY A 186 10.82 12.40 11.72
N TYR A 187 10.10 12.11 10.65
CA TYR A 187 10.62 11.34 9.52
C TYR A 187 11.77 12.08 8.82
N GLY A 188 11.65 13.39 8.60
CA GLY A 188 12.72 14.21 8.05
C GLY A 188 13.99 14.17 8.90
N ARG A 189 13.86 14.25 10.24
CA ARG A 189 14.99 14.11 11.16
C ARG A 189 15.65 12.74 11.05
N PHE A 190 14.86 11.67 11.07
CA PHE A 190 15.34 10.30 10.87
C PHE A 190 16.15 10.15 9.58
N VAL A 191 15.59 10.57 8.44
CA VAL A 191 16.24 10.43 7.13
C VAL A 191 17.55 11.23 7.04
N GLN A 192 17.61 12.40 7.68
CA GLN A 192 18.82 13.23 7.69
C GLN A 192 19.87 12.77 8.71
N ALA A 193 19.45 12.17 9.82
CA ALA A 193 20.33 11.78 10.92
C ALA A 193 21.05 10.46 10.62
N VAL A 194 20.36 9.46 10.06
CA VAL A 194 20.94 8.12 9.80
C VAL A 194 22.28 8.18 9.04
N PRO A 195 22.43 8.89 7.91
CA PRO A 195 23.72 8.99 7.23
C PRO A 195 24.81 9.64 8.09
N LYS A 196 24.46 10.68 8.86
CA LYS A 196 25.40 11.41 9.72
C LYS A 196 25.89 10.54 10.87
N ILE A 197 24.98 9.79 11.49
CA ILE A 197 25.29 8.83 12.55
C ILE A 197 26.24 7.75 12.01
N LEU A 198 25.94 7.18 10.85
CA LEU A 198 26.75 6.12 10.25
C LEU A 198 28.16 6.60 9.86
N ASN A 199 28.27 7.85 9.38
CA ASN A 199 29.54 8.51 9.03
C ASN A 199 30.32 9.05 10.23
N GLY A 200 29.76 9.01 11.45
CA GLY A 200 30.38 9.57 12.65
C GLY A 200 30.37 11.10 12.69
N GLU A 201 29.58 11.76 11.84
CA GLU A 201 29.37 13.22 11.81
C GLU A 201 28.38 13.71 12.87
N MET A 202 27.63 12.78 13.47
CA MET A 202 26.73 13.04 14.58
C MET A 202 27.22 12.17 15.76
N GLY A 203 27.89 12.82 16.71
CA GLY A 203 28.53 12.15 17.84
C GLY A 203 27.60 11.84 19.01
N LEU A 204 28.07 10.98 19.93
CA LEU A 204 27.38 10.57 21.16
C LEU A 204 26.89 11.74 22.03
N SER A 205 27.54 12.92 21.93
CA SER A 205 27.33 14.12 22.74
C SER A 205 26.53 15.25 22.07
N ASP A 206 26.39 15.24 20.74
CA ASP A 206 25.84 16.40 20.01
C ASP A 206 24.32 16.49 20.07
N GLU A 207 23.65 15.35 20.29
CA GLU A 207 22.20 15.22 20.28
C GLU A 207 21.58 15.57 21.64
N ALA A 208 22.17 15.09 22.75
CA ALA A 208 21.75 15.46 24.09
C ALA A 208 21.90 16.97 24.34
N HIS A 209 23.01 17.58 23.90
CA HIS A 209 23.18 19.03 23.99
C HIS A 209 22.21 19.81 23.09
N ARG A 210 21.83 19.29 21.91
CA ARG A 210 20.85 19.95 21.05
C ARG A 210 19.43 19.83 21.57
N GLU A 211 19.02 18.66 22.04
CA GLU A 211 17.69 18.46 22.61
C GLU A 211 17.51 19.21 23.93
N GLU A 212 18.55 19.27 24.77
CA GLU A 212 18.56 20.10 25.98
C GLU A 212 18.44 21.59 25.61
N GLN A 213 19.18 22.06 24.59
CA GLN A 213 19.06 23.45 24.11
C GLN A 213 17.69 23.76 23.49
N ILE A 214 17.09 22.83 22.75
CA ILE A 214 15.75 23.02 22.16
C ILE A 214 14.68 23.00 23.24
N ALA A 215 14.71 22.04 24.17
CA ALA A 215 13.77 21.96 25.28
C ALA A 215 13.89 23.18 26.20
N GLU A 216 15.11 23.67 26.44
CA GLU A 216 15.36 24.88 27.21
C GLU A 216 14.87 26.14 26.47
N ALA A 217 15.02 26.21 25.13
CA ALA A 217 14.49 27.29 24.31
C ALA A 217 12.95 27.29 24.26
N GLU A 218 12.31 26.13 24.05
CA GLU A 218 10.85 25.97 24.05
C GLU A 218 10.26 26.28 25.43
N TRP A 219 10.88 25.79 26.51
CA TRP A 219 10.49 26.12 27.87
C TRP A 219 10.64 27.62 28.17
N LYS A 220 11.71 28.24 27.68
CA LYS A 220 11.95 29.68 27.83
C LYS A 220 10.89 30.50 27.09
N GLU A 221 10.52 30.12 25.87
CA GLU A 221 9.44 30.76 25.11
C GLU A 221 8.07 30.61 25.80
N VAL A 222 7.72 29.40 26.25
CA VAL A 222 6.47 29.13 26.98
C VAL A 222 6.44 29.87 28.32
N SER A 223 7.57 29.94 29.03
CA SER A 223 7.66 30.64 30.31
C SER A 223 7.56 32.16 30.18
N GLN A 224 8.14 32.74 29.12
CA GLN A 224 8.03 34.17 28.81
C GLN A 224 6.62 34.57 28.36
N ASN A 225 5.96 33.70 27.58
CA ASN A 225 4.62 33.94 27.07
C ASN A 225 3.50 33.39 27.99
N LYS A 226 3.86 32.86 29.17
CA LYS A 226 2.93 32.21 30.11
C LYS A 226 1.74 33.10 30.49
N ALA A 227 1.97 34.39 30.68
CA ALA A 227 0.91 35.35 31.00
C ALA A 227 -0.10 35.50 29.85
N GLN A 228 0.37 35.67 28.62
CA GLN A 228 -0.46 35.75 27.42
C GLN A 228 -1.18 34.43 27.11
N ILE A 229 -0.52 33.28 27.29
CA ILE A 229 -1.16 31.96 27.10
C ILE A 229 -2.28 31.74 28.12
N LEU A 230 -2.07 32.13 29.38
CA LEU A 230 -3.09 32.07 30.43
C LEU A 230 -4.24 33.07 30.18
N GLU A 231 -3.94 34.25 29.64
CA GLU A 231 -4.92 35.28 29.29
C GLU A 231 -5.78 34.86 28.08
N MET A 232 -5.17 34.36 27.00
CA MET A 232 -5.86 33.74 25.87
C MET A 232 -6.70 32.52 26.28
N GLY A 233 -6.22 31.72 27.24
CA GLY A 233 -6.97 30.61 27.81
C GLY A 233 -8.23 31.07 28.57
N LYS A 234 -8.14 32.19 29.29
CA LYS A 234 -9.30 32.81 29.98
C LYS A 234 -10.30 33.42 29.01
N GLU A 235 -9.84 34.07 27.94
CA GLU A 235 -10.71 34.60 26.88
C GLU A 235 -11.46 33.49 26.12
N ASN A 236 -10.78 32.37 25.82
CA ASN A 236 -11.40 31.23 25.15
C ASN A 236 -12.36 30.42 26.06
N LEU A 237 -12.13 30.40 27.38
CA LEU A 237 -13.06 29.80 28.34
C LEU A 237 -14.43 30.47 28.35
N GLN A 238 -14.51 31.78 28.11
CA GLN A 238 -15.79 32.50 27.96
C GLN A 238 -16.52 32.10 26.68
N ARG A 239 -15.79 31.81 25.59
CA ARG A 239 -16.36 31.35 24.31
C ARG A 239 -16.91 29.92 24.37
N ILE A 240 -16.30 29.04 25.16
CA ILE A 240 -16.72 27.63 25.28
C ILE A 240 -17.95 27.49 26.21
N ARG A 241 -18.25 28.47 27.06
CA ARG A 241 -19.32 28.40 28.08
C ARG A 241 -20.75 28.73 27.62
N ARG A 242 -21.06 28.90 26.33
CA ARG A 242 -22.46 29.24 25.92
C ARG A 242 -23.00 28.38 24.79
N ALA A 243 -23.75 27.34 25.17
CA ALA A 243 -25.19 27.19 24.89
C ALA A 243 -25.61 25.73 25.17
N LYS A 244 -26.41 25.49 26.21
CA LYS A 244 -27.12 24.23 26.38
C LYS A 244 -28.62 24.55 26.33
N VAL A 245 -29.20 24.39 25.15
CA VAL A 245 -30.63 24.57 24.93
C VAL A 245 -31.35 23.38 25.55
N THR A 246 -32.18 23.63 26.57
CA THR A 246 -33.05 22.60 27.14
C THR A 246 -34.47 22.82 26.62
N VAL A 247 -35.01 21.83 25.91
CA VAL A 247 -36.37 21.88 25.37
C VAL A 247 -37.32 21.34 26.44
N ILE A 248 -38.23 22.18 26.92
CA ILE A 248 -39.27 21.77 27.86
C ILE A 248 -40.48 21.31 27.04
N ALA A 249 -40.89 20.05 27.24
CA ALA A 249 -42.05 19.49 26.54
C ALA A 249 -43.36 20.09 27.08
N PRO A 250 -44.35 20.37 26.22
CA PRO A 250 -45.62 20.95 26.62
C PRO A 250 -46.47 19.94 27.41
N GLU A 251 -47.20 20.44 28.42
CA GLU A 251 -47.99 19.61 29.34
C GLU A 251 -49.36 19.17 28.75
N ASN A 252 -49.68 19.56 27.52
CA ASN A 252 -50.92 19.20 26.85
C ASN A 252 -50.78 19.20 25.31
N ALA A 253 -51.67 18.44 24.65
CA ALA A 253 -51.53 18.01 23.26
C ALA A 253 -51.50 19.14 22.20
N ASN A 254 -51.88 20.37 22.55
CA ASN A 254 -51.87 21.54 21.66
C ASN A 254 -50.80 22.60 22.05
N GLY A 255 -49.92 22.32 23.01
CA GLY A 255 -48.94 23.29 23.51
C GLY A 255 -47.75 23.51 22.56
N GLN A 256 -47.31 24.76 22.41
CA GLN A 256 -46.09 25.10 21.68
C GLN A 256 -44.86 24.94 22.58
N TYR A 257 -43.76 24.41 22.02
CA TYR A 257 -42.49 24.27 22.74
C TYR A 257 -41.90 25.64 23.08
N ARG A 258 -41.45 25.79 24.33
CA ARG A 258 -40.77 27.01 24.80
C ARG A 258 -39.30 26.71 25.02
N TYR A 259 -38.44 27.51 24.39
CA TYR A 259 -36.98 27.43 24.54
C TYR A 259 -36.55 28.44 25.60
N VAL A 260 -35.76 27.99 26.56
CA VAL A 260 -35.14 28.85 27.58
C VAL A 260 -33.63 28.69 27.44
N ASP A 261 -32.95 29.80 27.12
CA ASP A 261 -31.50 29.89 27.26
C ASP A 261 -31.19 30.21 28.72
N GLU A 262 -30.63 29.25 29.46
CA GLU A 262 -30.08 29.49 30.79
C GLU A 262 -28.56 29.64 30.69
N GLU A 263 -28.05 30.80 31.10
CA GLU A 263 -26.63 30.98 31.37
C GLU A 263 -26.29 30.30 32.70
N VAL A 264 -25.42 29.29 32.67
CA VAL A 264 -24.88 28.67 33.88
C VAL A 264 -23.70 29.52 34.36
N HIS A 265 -23.89 30.23 35.48
CA HIS A 265 -22.85 31.02 36.14
C HIS A 265 -21.70 30.16 36.67
#